data_AF-A0A3D2MDL7-F1
#
_entry.id   AF-A0A3D2MDL7-F1
#
_cell.length_a   1.000
_cell.length_b   1.000
_cell.length_c   1.000
_cell.angle_alpha   90.00
_cell.angle_beta   90.00
_cell.angle_gamma   90.00
#
_symmetry.space_group_name_H-M   'P 1'
#
loop_
_entity.id
_entity.type
_entity.pdbx_description
1 polymer ?
#
loop_
_entity_poly.entity_id
_entity_poly.type
_entity_poly.pdbx_seq_one_letter_code
_entity_poly.pdbx_strand_id
1 'polypeptide(L)'
;MAKLFSKEKDIVLKVINSILVIWLIAAIVITFGVGIRIFNKDVTLSYSDYSKQICDLDKIPTEEIDQQTIKDNCYASYIAEKKENESYNKANVNNILVSLSNIVIVALFLSLLNRKYK
;
A
#
# COMPACT_ATOMS: atom_id res chain seq x y z
N MET A 1 -44.42 11.45 -24.29
CA MET A 1 -43.72 10.48 -23.40
C MET A 1 -42.19 10.54 -23.49
N ALA A 2 -41.58 10.86 -24.64
CA ALA A 2 -40.10 10.95 -24.76
C ALA A 2 -39.42 12.00 -23.83
N LYS A 3 -40.13 13.08 -23.47
CA LYS A 3 -39.60 14.19 -22.63
C LYS A 3 -39.51 13.86 -21.13
N LEU A 4 -40.20 12.80 -20.67
CA LEU A 4 -40.13 12.32 -19.28
C LEU A 4 -38.90 11.40 -19.10
N PHE A 5 -38.69 10.48 -20.05
CA PHE A 5 -37.50 9.62 -20.08
C PHE A 5 -36.18 10.38 -20.17
N SER A 6 -36.14 11.55 -20.80
CA SER A 6 -34.94 12.40 -20.83
C SER A 6 -34.63 13.03 -19.47
N LYS A 7 -35.67 13.41 -18.70
CA LYS A 7 -35.50 14.03 -17.38
C LYS A 7 -35.07 13.01 -16.33
N GLU A 8 -35.66 11.82 -16.36
CA GLU A 8 -35.27 10.71 -15.47
C GLU A 8 -33.85 10.23 -15.74
N LYS A 9 -33.45 10.06 -17.01
CA LYS A 9 -32.06 9.73 -17.38
C LYS A 9 -31.06 10.76 -16.87
N ASP A 10 -31.42 12.05 -16.90
CA ASP A 10 -30.52 13.13 -16.48
C ASP A 10 -30.33 13.16 -14.95
N ILE A 11 -31.39 12.87 -14.18
CA ILE A 11 -31.31 12.73 -12.72
C ILE A 11 -30.47 11.51 -12.35
N VAL A 12 -30.73 10.36 -12.98
CA VAL A 12 -29.98 9.12 -12.73
C VAL A 12 -28.49 9.31 -13.04
N LEU A 13 -28.16 10.00 -14.13
CA LEU A 13 -26.76 10.26 -14.48
C LEU A 13 -26.07 11.17 -13.45
N LYS A 14 -26.74 12.22 -12.97
CA LYS A 14 -26.20 13.10 -11.92
C LYS A 14 -25.92 12.34 -10.62
N VAL A 15 -26.82 11.44 -10.23
CA VAL A 15 -26.63 10.59 -9.04
C VAL A 15 -25.42 9.67 -9.22
N ILE A 16 -25.32 8.99 -10.36
CA ILE A 16 -24.18 8.11 -10.67
C ILE A 16 -22.86 8.90 -10.69
N ASN A 17 -22.83 10.08 -11.33
CA ASN A 17 -21.65 10.94 -11.33
C ASN A 17 -21.22 11.33 -9.91
N SER A 18 -22.17 11.70 -9.06
CA SER A 18 -21.89 12.07 -7.66
C SER A 18 -21.26 10.92 -6.89
N ILE A 19 -21.82 9.71 -7.01
CA ILE A 19 -21.28 8.50 -6.37
C ILE A 19 -19.86 8.21 -6.89
N LEU A 20 -19.65 8.28 -8.20
CA LEU A 20 -18.34 8.05 -8.81
C LEU A 20 -17.29 9.07 -8.35
N VAL A 21 -17.67 10.34 -8.21
CA VAL A 21 -16.77 11.40 -7.69
C VAL A 21 -16.40 11.13 -6.23
N ILE A 22 -17.37 10.77 -5.38
CA ILE A 22 -17.10 10.42 -3.98
C ILE A 22 -16.16 9.22 -3.90
N TRP A 23 -16.39 8.19 -4.72
CA TRP A 23 -15.52 7.02 -4.80
C TRP A 23 -14.10 7.39 -5.27
N LEU A 24 -13.98 8.26 -6.27
CA LEU A 24 -12.68 8.75 -6.76
C LEU A 24 -11.89 9.45 -5.65
N ILE A 25 -12.54 10.32 -4.88
CA ILE A 25 -11.91 11.02 -3.74
C ILE A 25 -11.42 10.00 -2.70
N ALA A 26 -12.24 9.01 -2.34
CA ALA A 26 -11.85 7.97 -1.40
C ALA A 26 -10.63 7.17 -1.88
N ALA A 27 -10.59 6.79 -3.16
CA ALA A 27 -9.47 6.08 -3.75
C ALA A 27 -8.17 6.92 -3.72
N ILE A 28 -8.25 8.22 -4.01
CA ILE A 28 -7.11 9.14 -3.93
C ILE A 28 -6.58 9.21 -2.49
N VAL A 29 -7.44 9.40 -1.50
CA VAL A 29 -7.03 9.48 -0.09
C VAL A 29 -6.32 8.19 0.37
N ILE A 30 -6.85 7.02 -0.01
CA ILE A 30 -6.23 5.72 0.29
C ILE A 30 -4.85 5.61 -0.39
N THR A 31 -4.75 6.00 -1.67
CA THR A 31 -3.49 5.96 -2.42
C THR A 31 -2.42 6.81 -1.74
N PHE A 32 -2.74 8.04 -1.32
CA PHE A 32 -1.79 8.90 -0.60
C PHE A 32 -1.41 8.33 0.77
N GLY A 33 -2.38 7.82 1.53
CA GLY A 33 -2.14 7.24 2.84
C GLY A 33 -1.21 6.01 2.79
N VAL A 34 -1.41 5.12 1.82
CA VAL A 34 -0.53 3.95 1.63
C VAL A 34 0.80 4.38 1.03
N GLY A 35 0.81 5.36 0.10
CA GLY A 35 2.01 5.92 -0.50
C GLY A 35 3.01 6.43 0.54
N ILE A 36 2.55 7.26 1.49
CA ILE A 36 3.40 7.79 2.57
C ILE A 36 4.01 6.64 3.40
N ARG A 37 3.26 5.57 3.67
CA ARG A 37 3.76 4.41 4.43
C ARG A 37 4.84 3.61 3.71
N ILE A 38 4.81 3.58 2.37
CA ILE A 38 5.88 2.94 1.58
C ILE A 38 7.12 3.83 1.54
N PHE A 39 6.96 5.14 1.35
CA PHE A 39 8.08 6.08 1.28
C PHE A 39 8.80 6.28 2.61
N ASN A 40 8.07 6.30 3.73
CA ASN A 40 8.65 6.46 5.07
C ASN A 40 9.10 5.14 5.70
N LYS A 41 9.12 4.03 4.96
CA LYS A 41 9.54 2.77 5.56
C LYS A 41 11.06 2.77 5.75
N ASP A 42 11.49 2.49 6.97
CA ASP A 42 12.90 2.28 7.30
C ASP A 42 13.47 1.15 6.43
N VAL A 43 14.66 1.41 5.88
CA VAL A 43 15.40 0.45 5.07
C VAL A 43 15.65 -0.78 5.93
N THR A 44 15.27 -1.96 5.43
CA THR A 44 15.59 -3.22 6.11
C THR A 44 17.11 -3.27 6.30
N LEU A 45 17.56 -3.24 7.56
CA LEU A 45 18.99 -3.23 7.88
C LEU A 45 19.69 -4.42 7.22
N SER A 46 20.94 -4.23 6.81
CA SER A 46 21.76 -5.37 6.42
C SER A 46 21.96 -6.28 7.64
N TYR A 47 22.16 -7.59 7.44
CA TYR A 47 22.43 -8.48 8.59
C TYR A 47 23.66 -8.03 9.39
N SER A 48 24.67 -7.44 8.73
CA SER A 48 25.84 -6.88 9.42
C SER A 48 25.51 -5.72 10.34
N ASP A 49 24.50 -4.91 10.01
CA ASP A 49 24.08 -3.79 10.85
C ASP A 49 23.10 -4.25 11.90
N TYR A 50 22.19 -5.17 11.55
CA TYR A 50 21.25 -5.81 12.46
C TYR A 50 21.96 -6.55 13.59
N SER A 51 22.96 -7.36 13.26
CA SER A 51 23.75 -8.11 14.24
C SER A 51 24.47 -7.22 15.25
N LYS A 52 24.89 -6.02 14.84
CA LYS A 52 25.55 -5.04 15.73
C LYS A 52 24.55 -4.21 16.52
N GLN A 53 23.52 -3.69 15.87
CA GLN A 53 22.59 -2.73 16.47
C GLN A 53 21.49 -3.38 17.31
N ILE A 54 21.05 -4.58 16.94
CA ILE A 54 19.94 -5.29 17.59
C ILE A 54 20.45 -6.44 18.46
N CYS A 55 21.41 -7.21 17.96
CA CYS A 55 21.92 -8.39 18.67
C CYS A 55 23.20 -8.14 19.47
N ASP A 56 23.81 -6.94 19.37
CA ASP A 56 25.04 -6.56 20.08
C ASP A 56 26.18 -7.62 19.96
N LEU A 57 26.23 -8.34 18.84
CA LEU A 57 27.13 -9.49 18.65
C LEU A 57 28.62 -9.11 18.72
N ASP A 58 28.95 -7.85 18.50
CA ASP A 58 30.31 -7.28 18.61
C ASP A 58 30.77 -7.05 20.06
N LYS A 59 29.84 -7.07 21.03
CA LYS A 59 30.13 -6.90 22.46
C LYS A 59 30.26 -8.23 23.21
N ILE A 60 29.95 -9.35 22.56
CA ILE A 60 29.99 -10.68 23.19
C ILE A 60 31.43 -11.21 23.22
N PRO A 61 31.97 -11.58 24.40
CA PRO A 61 33.31 -12.15 24.52
C PRO A 61 33.46 -13.41 23.66
N THR A 62 34.60 -13.56 23.00
CA THR A 62 34.88 -14.69 22.07
C THR A 62 35.00 -16.05 22.78
N GLU A 63 35.05 -16.06 24.11
CA GLU A 63 35.22 -17.25 24.94
C GLU A 63 33.89 -17.84 25.45
N GLU A 64 32.73 -17.25 25.10
CA GLU A 64 31.43 -17.79 25.50
C GLU A 64 31.11 -19.08 24.74
N ILE A 65 30.86 -20.16 25.49
CA ILE A 65 30.52 -21.50 24.99
C ILE A 65 29.29 -21.48 24.07
N ASP A 66 28.41 -20.48 24.23
CA ASP A 66 27.12 -20.38 23.54
C ASP A 66 27.11 -19.36 22.38
N GLN A 67 28.29 -18.84 21.98
CA GLN A 67 28.39 -17.80 20.95
C GLN A 67 27.76 -18.21 19.61
N GLN A 68 27.83 -19.50 19.27
CA GLN A 68 27.22 -20.02 18.05
C GLN A 68 25.69 -20.01 18.14
N THR A 69 25.13 -20.45 19.26
CA THR A 69 23.69 -20.44 19.52
C THR A 69 23.13 -19.01 19.48
N ILE A 70 23.86 -18.04 20.03
CA ILE A 70 23.45 -16.62 20.00
C ILE A 70 23.45 -16.07 18.57
N LYS A 71 24.46 -16.40 17.77
CA LYS A 71 24.51 -16.01 16.34
C LYS A 71 23.35 -16.62 15.55
N ASP A 72 23.08 -17.90 15.76
CA ASP A 72 22.01 -18.62 15.05
C ASP A 72 20.63 -18.05 15.41
N ASN A 73 20.41 -17.73 16.69
CA ASN A 73 19.18 -17.07 17.16
C ASN A 73 19.02 -15.65 16.58
N CYS A 74 20.10 -14.87 16.56
CA CYS A 74 20.08 -13.53 15.95
C CYS A 74 19.75 -13.59 14.45
N TYR A 75 20.36 -14.53 13.73
CA TYR A 75 20.07 -14.73 12.31
C TYR A 75 18.63 -15.19 12.08
N ALA A 76 18.10 -16.08 12.92
CA ALA A 76 16.70 -16.50 12.84
C ALA A 76 15.73 -15.32 13.03
N SER A 77 15.98 -14.45 14.02
CA SER A 77 15.20 -13.23 14.25
C SER A 77 15.28 -12.27 13.05
N TYR A 78 16.48 -12.05 12.51
CA TYR A 78 16.68 -11.23 11.31
C TYR A 78 15.87 -11.74 10.11
N ILE A 79 15.87 -13.05 9.85
CA ILE A 79 15.13 -13.64 8.74
C ILE A 79 13.61 -13.53 8.96
N ALA A 80 13.13 -13.71 10.20
CA ALA A 80 11.72 -13.55 10.52
C ALA A 80 11.25 -12.10 10.27
N GLU A 81 12.01 -11.13 10.77
CA GLU A 81 11.70 -9.70 10.61
C GLU A 81 11.78 -9.26 9.15
N LYS A 82 12.79 -9.72 8.41
CA LYS A 82 12.90 -9.49 6.97
C LYS A 82 11.67 -10.02 6.23
N LYS A 83 11.22 -11.23 6.55
CA LYS A 83 10.04 -11.86 5.91
C LYS A 83 8.76 -11.12 6.22
N GLU A 84 8.57 -10.67 7.46
CA GLU A 84 7.42 -9.84 7.85
C GLU A 84 7.44 -8.51 7.09
N ASN A 85 8.60 -7.88 7.02
CA ASN A 85 8.79 -6.62 6.31
C ASN A 85 8.52 -6.75 4.80
N GLU A 86 8.96 -7.82 4.16
CA GLU A 86 8.69 -8.13 2.75
C GLU A 86 7.20 -8.39 2.51
N SER A 87 6.56 -9.19 3.37
CA SER A 87 5.12 -9.49 3.29
C SER A 87 4.27 -8.22 3.40
N TYR A 88 4.56 -7.38 4.40
CA TYR A 88 3.92 -6.08 4.59
C TYR A 88 4.10 -5.17 3.38
N ASN A 89 5.32 -5.11 2.82
CA ASN A 89 5.57 -4.27 1.65
C ASN A 89 4.80 -4.77 0.43
N LYS A 90 4.79 -6.08 0.19
CA LYS A 90 4.03 -6.69 -0.91
C LYS A 90 2.53 -6.38 -0.80
N ALA A 91 1.97 -6.45 0.41
CA ALA A 91 0.56 -6.09 0.64
C ALA A 91 0.30 -4.61 0.33
N ASN A 92 1.16 -3.70 0.78
CA ASN A 92 1.01 -2.27 0.52
C ASN A 92 1.16 -1.92 -0.96
N VAL A 93 2.14 -2.52 -1.66
CA VAL A 93 2.31 -2.33 -3.11
C VAL A 93 1.06 -2.80 -3.86
N ASN A 94 0.51 -3.96 -3.52
CA ASN A 94 -0.75 -4.42 -4.10
C ASN A 94 -1.91 -3.46 -3.83
N ASN A 95 -2.03 -2.94 -2.60
CA ASN A 95 -3.06 -1.97 -2.25
C ASN A 95 -2.96 -0.68 -3.07
N ILE A 96 -1.74 -0.17 -3.31
CA ILE A 96 -1.53 0.99 -4.19
C ILE A 96 -1.92 0.67 -5.63
N LEU A 97 -1.50 -0.48 -6.16
CA LEU A 97 -1.84 -0.88 -7.53
C LEU A 97 -3.35 -0.98 -7.74
N VAL A 98 -4.07 -1.58 -6.79
CA VAL A 98 -5.54 -1.66 -6.80
C VAL A 98 -6.16 -0.26 -6.73
N SER A 99 -5.66 0.60 -5.84
CA SER A 99 -6.19 1.96 -5.66
C SER A 99 -5.98 2.84 -6.90
N LEU A 100 -4.78 2.82 -7.49
CA LEU A 100 -4.49 3.49 -8.75
C LEU A 100 -5.35 2.96 -9.90
N SER A 101 -5.56 1.64 -9.96
CA SER A 101 -6.42 1.04 -10.97
C SER A 101 -7.86 1.53 -10.84
N ASN A 102 -8.39 1.61 -9.62
CA ASN A 102 -9.72 2.18 -9.35
C ASN A 102 -9.80 3.66 -9.77
N ILE A 103 -8.77 4.47 -9.49
CA ILE A 103 -8.73 5.87 -9.92
C ILE A 103 -8.83 5.97 -11.44
N VAL A 104 -8.03 5.19 -12.17
CA VAL A 104 -8.03 5.21 -13.65
C VAL A 104 -9.37 4.75 -14.21
N ILE A 105 -9.94 3.67 -13.69
CA ILE A 105 -11.24 3.13 -14.15
C ILE A 105 -12.35 4.16 -13.92
N VAL A 106 -12.45 4.73 -12.72
CA VAL A 106 -13.48 5.70 -12.36
C VAL A 106 -13.33 6.98 -13.18
N ALA A 107 -12.11 7.48 -13.36
CA ALA A 107 -11.84 8.66 -14.19
C ALA A 107 -12.22 8.44 -15.66
N LEU A 108 -11.92 7.26 -16.21
CA LEU A 108 -12.34 6.89 -17.56
C LEU A 108 -13.86 6.81 -17.68
N PHE A 109 -14.54 6.19 -16.72
CA PHE A 109 -16.00 6.11 -16.70
C PHE A 109 -16.65 7.49 -16.64
N LEU A 110 -16.20 8.36 -15.74
CA LEU A 110 -16.65 9.75 -15.64
C LEU A 110 -16.45 10.51 -16.97
N SER A 111 -15.28 10.34 -17.60
CA SER A 111 -14.96 10.96 -18.89
C SER A 111 -15.90 10.48 -19.99
N LEU A 112 -16.14 9.16 -20.10
CA LEU A 112 -17.03 8.59 -21.11
C LEU A 112 -18.49 8.99 -20.90
N LEU A 113 -18.98 9.02 -19.66
CA LEU A 113 -20.35 9.43 -19.33
C LEU A 113 -20.57 10.90 -19.69
N ASN A 114 -19.61 11.77 -19.36
CA ASN A 114 -19.70 13.20 -19.66
C ASN A 114 -19.38 13.55 -21.12
N ARG A 115 -18.74 12.66 -21.89
CA ARG A 115 -18.45 12.87 -23.31
C ARG A 115 -19.69 13.00 -24.18
N LYS A 116 -20.85 12.45 -23.76
CA LYS A 116 -22.14 12.66 -24.44
C LYS A 116 -22.84 13.98 -24.08
N TYR A 117 -22.30 14.71 -23.10
CA TYR A 117 -22.83 16.00 -22.62
C TYR A 117 -21.95 17.20 -23.02
N LYS A 118 -20.86 16.93 -23.74
CA LYS A 118 -20.01 17.92 -24.43
C LYS A 118 -20.38 17.95 -25.90
#